data_AF-A0A1I3DKD0-F1
#
_entry.id   AF-A0A1I3DKD0-F1
#
_cell.length_a   1.000
_cell.length_b   1.000
_cell.length_c   1.000
_cell.angle_alpha   90.00
_cell.angle_beta   90.00
_cell.angle_gamma   90.00
#
_symmetry.space_group_name_H-M   'P 1'
#
loop_
_entity.id
_entity.type
_entity.pdbx_description
1 polymer ?
#
loop_
_entity_poly.entity_id
_entity_poly.type
_entity_poly.pdbx_seq_one_letter_code
_entity_poly.pdbx_strand_id
1 'polypeptide(L)' 'MDAFDPTEPAILHDLLSDRIITWTADQADDYRRASRARDDGTVAWKTYVFDGWGNVLGG' A
#
# COMPACT_ATOMS: atom_id res chain seq x y z
N MET A 1 5.34 -3.73 -5.49
CA MET A 1 4.58 -2.51 -5.09
C MET A 1 4.83 -1.31 -6.02
N ASP A 2 5.59 -1.47 -7.11
CA ASP A 2 6.25 -0.37 -7.83
C ASP A 2 5.35 0.51 -8.68
N ALA A 3 4.16 0.01 -9.03
CA ALA A 3 3.17 0.74 -9.83
C ALA A 3 2.02 1.31 -8.99
N PHE A 4 2.09 1.18 -7.66
CA PHE A 4 1.08 1.72 -6.76
C PHE A 4 1.13 3.25 -6.74
N ASP A 5 0.04 3.91 -7.13
CA ASP A 5 -0.13 5.36 -6.94
C ASP A 5 -0.84 5.64 -5.61
N PRO A 6 -0.15 6.16 -4.58
CA PRO A 6 -0.78 6.46 -3.30
C PRO A 6 -1.79 7.61 -3.37
N THR A 7 -1.87 8.37 -4.48
CA THR A 7 -2.88 9.43 -4.65
C THR A 7 -4.21 8.96 -5.22
N GLU A 8 -4.31 7.70 -5.62
CA GLU A 8 -5.56 7.11 -6.10
C GLU A 8 -6.15 6.13 -5.07
N PRO A 9 -7.48 6.01 -4.97
CA PRO A 9 -8.11 5.01 -4.12
C PRO A 9 -7.81 3.59 -4.61
N ALA A 10 -7.32 2.75 -3.71
CA ALA A 10 -6.87 1.40 -4.02
C ALA A 10 -7.24 0.43 -2.89
N ILE A 11 -6.96 -0.85 -3.11
CA ILE A 11 -6.87 -1.87 -2.05
C ILE A 11 -5.42 -2.29 -1.91
N LEU A 12 -4.94 -2.40 -0.68
CA LEU A 12 -3.62 -2.91 -0.35
C LEU A 12 -3.76 -4.25 0.37
N HIS A 13 -2.84 -5.17 0.12
CA HIS A 13 -2.73 -6.42 0.86
C HIS A 13 -1.67 -6.24 1.95
N ASP A 14 -2.05 -6.42 3.22
CA ASP A 14 -1.14 -6.45 4.36
C ASP A 14 -0.69 -7.88 4.64
N LEU A 15 0.59 -8.14 4.44
CA LEU A 15 1.23 -9.44 4.63
C LEU A 15 1.24 -9.88 6.09
N LEU A 16 1.31 -8.94 7.05
CA LEU A 16 1.39 -9.29 8.47
C LEU A 16 0.09 -9.89 9.00
N SER A 17 -1.04 -9.32 8.59
CA SER A 17 -2.36 -9.72 9.09
C SER A 17 -3.16 -10.54 8.10
N ASP A 18 -2.64 -10.75 6.88
CA ASP A 18 -3.31 -11.41 5.75
C ASP A 18 -4.67 -10.77 5.46
N ARG A 19 -4.67 -9.43 5.30
CA ARG A 19 -5.89 -8.63 5.16
C ARG A 19 -5.81 -7.62 4.04
N ILE A 20 -6.94 -7.41 3.39
CA ILE A 20 -7.14 -6.29 2.48
C ILE A 20 -7.46 -5.02 3.27
N ILE A 21 -6.66 -4.00 3.05
CA ILE A 21 -6.82 -2.65 3.61
C ILE A 21 -7.31 -1.73 2.49
N THR A 22 -8.40 -1.02 2.74
CA THR A 22 -8.85 0.05 1.85
C THR A 22 -7.89 1.23 1.95
N TRP A 23 -7.28 1.59 0.84
CA TRP A 23 -6.39 2.73 0.74
C TRP A 23 -7.16 3.98 0.29
N THR A 24 -6.90 5.08 0.97
CA THR A 24 -7.42 6.40 0.61
C THR A 24 -6.26 7.38 0.42
N ALA A 25 -6.42 8.32 -0.52
CA ALA A 25 -5.43 9.34 -0.83
C ALA A 25 -5.10 10.27 0.36
N ASP A 26 -5.93 10.26 1.41
CA ASP A 26 -5.72 11.05 2.64
C ASP A 26 -4.36 10.74 3.31
N GLN A 27 -3.88 9.49 3.19
CA GLN A 27 -2.63 9.05 3.82
C GLN A 27 -1.44 9.05 2.85
N ALA A 28 -1.60 9.59 1.64
CA ALA A 28 -0.59 9.57 0.58
C ALA A 28 0.72 10.27 0.97
N ASP A 29 0.63 11.47 1.55
CA ASP A 29 1.80 12.24 1.97
C ASP A 29 2.57 11.58 3.12
N ASP A 30 1.86 10.93 4.03
CA ASP A 30 2.46 10.17 5.12
C ASP A 30 3.18 8.92 4.59
N TYR A 31 2.52 8.17 3.70
CA TYR A 31 3.12 7.00 3.06
C TYR A 31 4.34 7.35 2.24
N ARG A 32 4.31 8.40 1.41
CA ARG A 32 5.49 8.82 0.64
C ARG A 32 6.69 9.17 1.52
N ARG A 33 6.46 9.72 2.72
CA ARG A 33 7.53 10.13 3.64
C ARG A 33 8.04 9.01 4.54
N ALA A 34 7.14 8.15 5.02
CA ALA A 34 7.44 7.18 6.06
C ALA A 34 7.55 5.73 5.55
N SER A 35 7.05 5.45 4.34
CA SER A 35 7.15 4.11 3.76
C SER A 35 8.60 3.76 3.43
N ARG A 36 8.91 2.47 3.53
CA ARG A 36 10.23 1.92 3.21
C ARG A 36 10.04 0.68 2.36
N ALA A 37 10.46 0.77 1.10
CA ALA A 37 10.59 -0.40 0.24
C ALA A 37 11.67 -1.33 0.80
N ARG A 38 11.41 -2.63 0.71
CA ARG A 38 12.31 -3.72 1.13
C ARG A 38 12.76 -4.51 -0.10
N ASP A 39 13.88 -5.22 0.03
CA ASP A 39 14.47 -6.01 -1.06
C ASP A 39 13.60 -7.19 -1.50
N ASP A 40 12.63 -7.61 -0.67
CA ASP A 40 11.67 -8.67 -0.97
C ASP A 40 10.46 -8.18 -1.79
N GLY A 41 10.45 -6.92 -2.23
CA GLY A 41 9.36 -6.33 -3.02
C GLY A 41 8.18 -5.83 -2.19
N THR A 42 8.26 -5.96 -0.86
CA THR A 42 7.26 -5.43 0.08
C THR A 42 7.56 -3.99 0.49
N VAL A 43 6.56 -3.29 1.00
CA VAL A 43 6.70 -1.94 1.55
C VAL A 43 6.24 -1.92 2.99
N ALA A 44 7.15 -1.53 3.89
CA ALA A 44 6.82 -1.32 5.30
C ALA A 44 6.33 0.11 5.52
N TRP A 45 5.20 0.27 6.19
CA TRP A 45 4.68 1.58 6.57
C TRP A 45 3.78 1.49 7.80
N LYS A 46 4.02 2.34 8.79
CA LYS A 46 3.38 2.26 10.11
C LYS A 46 3.53 0.84 10.69
N THR A 47 2.42 0.17 10.97
CA THR A 47 2.36 -1.21 11.47
C THR A 47 2.10 -2.23 10.37
N TYR A 48 2.06 -1.81 9.10
CA TYR A 48 1.71 -2.64 7.96
C TYR A 48 2.96 -3.04 7.15
N VAL A 49 2.84 -4.17 6.46
CA VAL A 49 3.78 -4.60 5.42
C VAL A 49 2.96 -4.95 4.19
N PHE A 50 3.01 -4.10 3.17
CA PHE A 50 2.26 -4.31 1.94
C PHE A 50 3.07 -5.08 0.91
N ASP A 51 2.55 -6.21 0.45
CA ASP A 51 3.13 -7.03 -0.61
C ASP A 51 2.31 -6.96 -1.92
N GLY A 52 1.10 -6.39 -1.86
CA GLY A 52 0.22 -6.27 -3.02
C GLY A 52 -0.67 -5.03 -2.99
N TRP A 53 -1.13 -4.63 -4.17
CA TRP A 53 -2.11 -3.56 -4.34
C TRP A 53 -3.02 -3.86 -5.56
N GLY A 54 -4.21 -3.25 -5.58
CA GLY A 54 -5.13 -3.31 -6.70
C GLY A 54 -6.02 -2.09 -6.79
N ASN A 55 -6.45 -1.73 -8.01
CA ASN A 55 -7.38 -0.62 -8.22
C ASN A 55 -8.80 -1.00 -7.77
N VAL A 56 -9.48 -0.09 -7.09
CA VAL A 56 -10.91 -0.26 -6.73
C VAL A 56 -11.81 -0.09 -7.97
N LEU A 57 -11.31 0.59 -9.00
CA LEU A 57 -11.92 0.68 -10.32
C LEU A 57 -11.55 -0.58 -11.13
N GLY A 58 -12.17 -1.71 -10.79
CA GLY A 58 -12.08 -2.90 -11.63
C GLY A 58 -12.90 -2.71 -12.90
N GLY A 59 -12.25 -2.72 -14.07
CA GLY A 59 -12.87 -3.02 -15.38
C GLY A 59 -13.71 -1.92 -16.02
#